data_AF-A0A2T7PJQ3-F1
#
_entry.id   AF-A0A2T7PJQ3-F1
#
_cell.length_a   1.000
_cell.length_b   1.000
_cell.length_c   1.000
_cell.angle_alpha   90.00
_cell.angle_beta   90.00
_cell.angle_gamma   90.00
#
_symmetry.space_group_name_H-M   'P 1'
#
loop_
_entity.id
_entity.type
_entity.pdbx_description
1 polymer ?
#
loop_
_entity_poly.entity_id
_entity_poly.type
_entity_poly.pdbx_seq_one_letter_code
_entity_poly.pdbx_strand_id
1 'polypeptide(L)'
;MSRRTKVFVVTHFSTAGWADVNWEDPNLHSPNLYHLAQNGIILGNSYVQPLCSPSRSALMSGYFPFHTGLQHIVILPMQKAFLPGNLTTLPQALKNVGYSTHAIGK
;
A
#
# COMPACT_ATOMS: atom_id res chain seq x y z
N MET A 1 14.54 -27.95 4.65
CA MET A 1 13.67 -27.14 3.78
C MET A 1 13.27 -25.87 4.54
N SER A 2 13.85 -24.72 4.19
CA SER A 2 13.53 -23.45 4.86
C SER A 2 12.13 -22.98 4.41
N ARG A 3 11.21 -22.75 5.35
CA ARG A 3 9.89 -22.18 5.05
C ARG A 3 10.08 -20.71 4.65
N ARG A 4 9.62 -20.34 3.45
CA ARG A 4 9.64 -18.94 3.00
C ARG A 4 8.61 -18.13 3.79
N THR A 5 9.01 -16.95 4.27
CA THR A 5 8.15 -16.03 5.02
C THR A 5 6.96 -15.60 4.17
N LYS A 6 5.74 -15.75 4.66
CA LYS A 6 4.54 -15.23 3.99
C LYS A 6 4.54 -13.70 4.09
N VAL A 7 4.43 -13.01 2.96
CA VAL A 7 4.38 -11.54 2.89
C VAL A 7 2.93 -11.11 2.72
N PHE A 8 2.41 -10.36 3.70
CA PHE A 8 1.10 -9.72 3.63
C PHE A 8 1.32 -8.20 3.60
N VAL A 9 0.84 -7.55 2.56
CA VAL A 9 0.92 -6.09 2.41
C VAL A 9 -0.49 -5.52 2.49
N VAL A 10 -0.77 -4.73 3.52
CA VAL A 10 -2.02 -3.96 3.66
C VAL A 10 -1.70 -2.53 3.26
N THR A 11 -2.25 -2.07 2.14
CA THR A 11 -1.66 -0.97 1.37
C THR A 11 -2.37 0.38 1.55
N HIS A 12 -3.62 0.42 2.00
CA HIS A 12 -4.32 1.69 2.21
C HIS A 12 -5.67 1.47 2.90
N PHE A 13 -5.86 1.98 4.11
CA PHE A 13 -7.21 2.35 4.55
C PHE A 13 -7.55 3.61 3.76
N SER A 14 -8.58 3.57 2.90
CA SER A 14 -8.79 4.57 1.84
C SER A 14 -8.89 6.03 2.30
N THR A 15 -8.95 6.28 3.61
CA THR A 15 -9.06 7.60 4.25
C THR A 15 -8.50 7.64 5.69
N ALA A 16 -7.70 6.66 6.15
CA ALA A 16 -7.26 6.69 7.56
C ALA A 16 -6.27 7.84 7.79
N GLY A 17 -6.66 8.77 8.66
CA GLY A 17 -5.80 9.83 9.16
C GLY A 17 -4.75 9.30 10.12
N TRP A 18 -3.76 10.15 10.43
CA TRP A 18 -2.68 9.82 11.37
C TRP A 18 -3.21 9.36 12.73
N ALA A 19 -4.22 10.05 13.25
CA ALA A 19 -4.81 9.78 14.55
C ALA A 19 -5.94 8.72 14.53
N ASP A 20 -6.24 8.11 13.39
CA ASP A 20 -7.31 7.09 13.27
C ASP A 20 -6.84 5.71 13.75
N VAL A 21 -6.00 5.68 14.79
CA VAL A 21 -5.48 4.47 15.42
C VAL A 21 -5.40 4.66 16.94
N ASN A 22 -5.64 3.60 17.70
CA ASN A 22 -5.84 3.69 19.14
C ASN A 22 -4.56 3.96 19.95
N TRP A 23 -3.38 3.88 19.33
CA TRP A 23 -2.11 4.32 19.94
C TRP A 23 -1.82 5.81 19.73
N GLU A 24 -2.60 6.50 18.89
CA GLU A 24 -2.55 7.96 18.71
C GLU A 24 -3.77 8.65 19.34
N ASP A 25 -4.98 8.07 19.21
CA ASP A 25 -6.20 8.52 19.89
C ASP A 25 -6.76 7.43 20.83
N PRO A 26 -6.72 7.62 22.17
CA PRO A 26 -7.21 6.63 23.12
C PRO A 26 -8.73 6.39 23.05
N ASN A 27 -9.50 7.26 22.39
CA ASN A 27 -10.94 7.07 22.23
C ASN A 27 -11.29 6.07 21.11
N LEU A 28 -10.32 5.75 20.25
CA LEU A 28 -10.56 4.88 19.11
C LEU A 28 -10.46 3.41 19.48
N HIS A 29 -11.37 2.58 18.94
CA HIS A 29 -11.39 1.15 19.22
C HIS A 29 -10.89 0.34 18.00
N SER A 30 -9.59 0.03 17.97
CA SER A 30 -8.95 -0.77 16.91
C SER A 30 -8.07 -1.93 17.47
N PRO A 31 -8.67 -2.91 18.17
CA PRO A 31 -7.93 -3.92 18.94
C PRO A 31 -6.99 -4.79 18.10
N ASN A 32 -7.39 -5.12 16.86
CA ASN A 32 -6.56 -5.92 15.96
C ASN A 32 -5.31 -5.15 15.48
N LEU A 33 -5.46 -3.85 15.18
CA LEU A 33 -4.34 -3.00 14.78
C LEU A 33 -3.41 -2.75 15.96
N TYR A 34 -3.97 -2.54 17.15
CA TYR A 34 -3.20 -2.38 18.38
C TYR A 34 -2.34 -3.60 18.67
N HIS A 35 -2.92 -4.80 18.57
CA HIS A 35 -2.17 -6.04 18.75
C HIS A 35 -1.02 -6.17 17.75
N LEU A 36 -1.20 -5.75 16.49
CA LEU A 36 -0.11 -5.71 15.50
C LEU A 36 0.96 -4.68 15.85
N ALA A 37 0.55 -3.50 16.34
CA ALA A 37 1.47 -2.45 16.75
C ALA A 37 2.35 -2.87 17.94
N GLN A 38 1.77 -3.58 18.92
CA GLN A 38 2.49 -4.10 20.09
C GLN A 38 3.48 -5.23 19.74
N ASN A 39 3.18 -6.03 18.72
CA ASN A 39 4.00 -7.18 18.32
C ASN A 39 4.90 -6.88 17.10
N GLY A 40 4.95 -5.62 16.66
CA GLY A 40 5.59 -5.21 15.42
C GLY A 40 6.43 -3.94 15.58
N ILE A 41 6.59 -3.22 14.48
CA ILE A 41 7.30 -1.93 14.44
C ILE A 41 6.32 -0.88 13.92
N ILE A 42 6.17 0.21 14.67
CA ILE A 42 5.41 1.39 14.25
C ILE A 42 6.33 2.29 13.43
N LEU A 43 5.90 2.62 12.21
CA LEU A 43 6.62 3.56 11.35
C LEU A 43 6.15 4.99 11.65
N GLY A 44 6.77 5.63 12.65
CA GLY A 44 6.43 7.00 13.08
C GLY A 44 6.55 8.07 11.98
N ASN A 45 7.39 7.82 10.97
CA ASN A 45 7.66 8.75 9.88
C ASN A 45 7.45 8.06 8.51
N SER A 46 6.24 7.55 8.27
CA SER A 46 5.85 6.92 7.00
C SER A 46 5.04 7.89 6.14
N TYR A 47 5.51 8.19 4.93
CA TYR A 47 4.89 9.15 4.02
C TYR A 47 4.34 8.51 2.76
N VAL A 48 3.23 9.05 2.27
CA VAL A 48 2.55 8.61 1.06
C VAL A 48 2.16 9.81 0.20
N GLN A 49 1.63 9.55 -1.00
CA GLN A 49 1.05 10.61 -1.82
C GLN A 49 -0.35 10.98 -1.30
N PRO A 50 -0.79 12.24 -1.46
CA PRO A 50 -2.05 12.73 -0.89
C PRO A 50 -3.31 12.14 -1.55
N LEU A 51 -3.17 11.41 -2.65
CA LEU A 51 -4.29 10.85 -3.41
C LEU A 51 -4.11 9.36 -3.67
N CYS A 52 -5.25 8.65 -3.78
CA CYS A 52 -5.26 7.19 -3.86
C CYS A 52 -4.54 6.62 -5.11
N SER A 53 -4.67 7.24 -6.30
CA SER A 53 -4.03 6.70 -7.51
C SER A 53 -2.51 6.92 -7.51
N PRO A 54 -2.00 8.14 -7.24
CA PRO A 54 -0.56 8.36 -7.07
C PRO A 54 0.06 7.51 -5.94
N SER A 55 -0.63 7.36 -4.81
CA SER A 55 -0.09 6.56 -3.69
C SER A 55 0.02 5.09 -4.05
N ARG A 56 -0.99 4.53 -4.72
CA ARG A 56 -0.99 3.10 -5.09
C ARG A 56 -0.07 2.82 -6.28
N SER A 57 0.06 3.72 -7.23
CA SER A 57 1.04 3.56 -8.31
C SER A 57 2.46 3.55 -7.78
N ALA A 58 2.78 4.44 -6.84
CA ALA A 58 4.08 4.48 -6.18
C ALA A 58 4.37 3.21 -5.40
N LEU A 59 3.39 2.70 -4.65
CA LEU A 59 3.53 1.47 -3.88
C LEU A 59 3.71 0.22 -4.75
N MET A 60 2.97 0.13 -5.86
CA MET A 60 3.06 -1.03 -6.76
C MET A 60 4.32 -1.02 -7.60
N SER A 61 4.76 0.15 -8.07
CA SER A 61 5.90 0.26 -9.00
C SER A 61 7.24 0.57 -8.33
N GLY A 62 7.23 1.12 -7.12
CA GLY A 62 8.42 1.67 -6.46
C GLY A 62 8.89 3.01 -7.04
N TYR A 63 8.19 3.59 -8.03
CA TYR A 63 8.55 4.84 -8.67
C TYR A 63 7.65 5.99 -8.20
N PHE A 64 8.21 7.20 -8.16
CA PHE A 64 7.38 8.38 -7.94
C PHE A 64 6.34 8.56 -9.05
N PRO A 65 5.13 9.07 -8.74
CA PRO A 65 4.04 9.16 -9.72
C PRO A 65 4.34 9.98 -10.98
N PHE A 66 5.30 10.91 -10.91
CA PHE A 66 5.72 11.69 -12.07
C PHE A 66 6.49 10.85 -13.10
N HIS A 67 7.13 9.76 -12.69
CA HIS A 67 7.73 8.79 -13.62
C HIS A 67 6.69 7.87 -14.26
N THR A 68 5.52 7.72 -13.65
CA THR A 68 4.44 6.86 -14.16
C THR A 68 3.37 7.64 -14.93
N GLY A 69 3.47 8.97 -15.00
CA GLY A 69 2.43 9.83 -15.60
C GLY A 69 1.14 9.95 -14.77
N LEU A 70 1.17 9.55 -13.49
CA LEU A 70 0.02 9.51 -12.59
C LEU A 70 0.13 10.55 -11.46
N GLN A 71 0.82 11.67 -11.69
CA GLN A 71 1.09 12.70 -10.69
C GLN A 71 -0.05 13.68 -10.41
N HIS A 72 -1.03 13.81 -11.33
CA HIS A 72 -2.00 14.91 -11.27
C HIS A 72 -3.17 14.64 -10.32
N ILE A 73 -4.02 13.67 -10.67
CA ILE A 73 -5.27 13.39 -9.96
C ILE A 73 -5.49 11.87 -9.90
N VAL A 74 -6.57 11.46 -9.23
CA VAL A 74 -7.06 10.09 -9.27
C VAL A 74 -7.50 9.71 -10.68
N ILE A 75 -7.32 8.43 -11.05
CA ILE A 75 -7.89 7.89 -12.28
C ILE A 75 -9.40 7.84 -12.11
N LEU A 76 -10.10 8.68 -12.88
CA LEU A 76 -11.56 8.76 -12.92
C LEU A 76 -12.14 7.66 -13.83
N PRO A 77 -13.43 7.30 -13.64
CA PRO A 77 -14.11 6.42 -14.57
C PRO A 77 -13.96 6.92 -16.01
N MET A 78 -13.76 5.99 -16.95
CA MET A 78 -13.61 6.24 -18.39
C MET A 78 -12.32 6.97 -18.82
N GLN A 79 -11.40 7.31 -17.91
CA GLN A 79 -10.08 7.79 -18.32
C GLN A 79 -9.20 6.65 -18.82
N LYS A 80 -8.52 6.88 -19.96
CA LYS A 80 -7.51 5.96 -20.50
C LYS A 80 -6.15 6.17 -19.82
N ALA A 81 -6.14 6.15 -18.49
CA ALA A 81 -4.94 6.26 -17.67
C ALA A 81 -4.77 4.99 -16.84
N PHE A 82 -3.56 4.44 -16.81
CA PHE A 82 -3.22 3.22 -16.09
C PHE A 82 -1.72 3.22 -15.76
N LEU A 83 -1.31 2.35 -14.84
CA LEU A 83 0.11 2.17 -14.55
C LEU A 83 0.82 1.65 -15.81
N PRO A 84 1.94 2.26 -16.25
CA PRO A 84 2.66 1.84 -17.44
C PRO A 84 3.01 0.34 -17.41
N GLY A 85 2.65 -0.40 -18.47
CA GLY A 85 2.80 -1.85 -18.53
C GLY A 85 4.24 -2.35 -18.66
N ASN A 86 5.20 -1.45 -18.87
CA ASN A 86 6.64 -1.76 -18.92
C ASN A 86 7.31 -1.77 -17.53
N LEU A 87 6.58 -1.43 -16.47
CA LEU A 87 7.09 -1.44 -15.10
C LEU A 87 6.84 -2.79 -14.43
N THR A 88 7.86 -3.33 -13.76
CA THR A 88 7.69 -4.51 -12.91
C THR A 88 7.06 -4.08 -11.60
N THR A 89 5.87 -4.61 -11.31
CA THR A 89 5.18 -4.34 -10.05
C THR A 89 5.69 -5.25 -8.93
N LEU A 90 5.53 -4.81 -7.67
CA LEU A 90 5.82 -5.58 -6.47
C LEU A 90 5.27 -7.02 -6.52
N PRO A 91 3.97 -7.28 -6.84
CA PRO A 91 3.48 -8.64 -6.96
C PRO A 91 4.15 -9.41 -8.10
N GLN A 92 4.48 -8.79 -9.24
CA GLN A 92 5.21 -9.49 -10.30
C GLN A 92 6.61 -9.91 -9.84
N ALA A 93 7.33 -9.03 -9.14
CA ALA A 93 8.64 -9.34 -8.57
C ALA A 93 8.56 -10.50 -7.55
N LEU A 94 7.55 -10.49 -6.66
CA LEU A 94 7.31 -11.57 -5.70
C LEU A 94 6.96 -12.89 -6.40
N LYS A 95 6.13 -12.83 -7.44
CA LYS A 95 5.76 -14.01 -8.23
C LYS A 95 6.97 -14.65 -8.91
N ASN A 96 7.90 -13.84 -9.44
CA ASN A 96 9.13 -14.32 -10.07
C ASN A 96 10.03 -15.09 -9.10
N VAL A 97 10.02 -14.74 -7.81
CA VAL A 97 10.78 -15.48 -6.79
C VAL A 97 9.97 -16.60 -6.14
N GLY A 98 8.80 -16.96 -6.69
CA GLY A 98 8.02 -18.14 -6.30
C GLY A 98 6.95 -17.90 -5.22
N TYR A 99 6.50 -16.66 -5.03
CA TYR A 99 5.33 -16.37 -4.19
C TYR A 99 4.03 -16.51 -4.97
N SER A 100 2.98 -16.94 -4.27
CA SER A 100 1.61 -16.80 -4.78
C SER A 100 1.06 -15.44 -4.40
N THR A 101 0.59 -14.69 -5.40
CA THR A 101 0.15 -13.30 -5.23
C THR A 101 -1.35 -13.18 -5.45
N HIS A 102 -2.04 -12.56 -4.48
CA HIS A 102 -3.48 -12.33 -4.52
C HIS A 102 -3.77 -10.86 -4.21
N ALA A 103 -4.79 -10.29 -4.84
CA ALA A 103 -5.28 -8.94 -4.57
C ALA A 103 -6.76 -9.01 -4.20
N ILE A 104 -7.15 -8.34 -3.12
CA ILE A 104 -8.53 -8.28 -2.62
C ILE A 104 -8.85 -6.83 -2.30
N GLY A 105 -9.91 -6.28 -2.91
CA GLY A 105 -10.31 -4.89 -2.73
C GLY A 105 -9.78 -3.93 -3.80
N LYS A 106 -9.64 -2.66 -3.41
CA LYS A 106 -9.39 -1.51 -4.30
C LYS A 106 -7.91 -1.15 -4.46
#